data_AF-A0A087SKE3-F1
#
_entry.id   AF-A0A087SKE3-F1
#
_cell.length_a   1.000
_cell.length_b   1.000
_cell.length_c   1.000
_cell.angle_alpha   90.00
_cell.angle_beta   90.00
_cell.angle_gamma   90.00
#
_symmetry.space_group_name_H-M   'P 1'
#
loop_
_entity.id
_entity.type
_entity.pdbx_description
1 polymer ?
#
loop_
_entity_poly.entity_id
_entity_poly.type
_entity_poly.pdbx_seq_one_letter_code
_entity_poly.pdbx_strand_id
1 'polypeptide(L)'
;MLIKSENATISIPELEFEILGSNTPCLGLTRGDVSSVRDVLLTSITNLQMNQHERAPETAEAIESFLTELQKLTEGQQPFTLVMDDPSGNSYIETTGDGDAALTVEQYERSVRQALAIGLPVQEELEENTLESVAEEDELDD
;
A
#
# COMPACT_ATOMS: atom_id res chain seq x y z
N MET A 1 -15.20 7.51 -3.12
CA MET A 1 -15.22 6.07 -2.77
C MET A 1 -13.85 5.46 -3.09
N LEU A 2 -13.35 4.48 -2.32
CA LEU A 2 -12.10 3.79 -2.62
C LEU A 2 -12.36 2.27 -2.66
N ILE A 3 -11.88 1.61 -3.72
CA ILE A 3 -11.93 0.17 -3.93
C ILE A 3 -10.49 -0.31 -4.11
N LYS A 4 -10.05 -1.22 -3.24
CA LYS A 4 -8.70 -1.81 -3.27
C LYS A 4 -8.75 -3.23 -3.83
N SER A 5 -7.91 -3.52 -4.81
CA SER A 5 -7.62 -4.90 -5.25
C SER A 5 -6.68 -5.61 -4.29
N GLU A 6 -6.60 -6.94 -4.38
CA GLU A 6 -5.74 -7.77 -3.53
C GLU A 6 -4.28 -7.31 -3.59
N ASN A 7 -3.69 -7.30 -4.79
CA ASN A 7 -2.30 -6.93 -5.04
C ASN A 7 -2.01 -5.42 -5.07
N ALA A 8 -3.00 -4.57 -4.75
CA ALA A 8 -2.80 -3.13 -4.74
C ALA A 8 -2.09 -2.66 -3.47
N THR A 9 -1.07 -1.83 -3.66
CA THR A 9 -0.31 -1.17 -2.62
C THR A 9 -0.80 0.26 -2.45
N ILE A 10 -0.89 0.73 -1.21
CA ILE A 10 -1.26 2.10 -0.89
C ILE A 10 -0.10 2.73 -0.13
N SER A 11 0.38 3.89 -0.56
CA SER A 11 1.45 4.62 0.12
C SER A 11 1.14 6.11 0.30
N ILE A 12 1.71 6.68 1.35
CA ILE A 12 1.68 8.10 1.67
C ILE A 12 3.14 8.55 1.83
N PRO A 13 3.74 9.14 0.78
CA PRO A 13 5.17 9.48 0.75
C PRO A 13 5.58 10.43 1.87
N GLU A 14 4.70 11.36 2.27
CA GLU A 14 4.99 12.36 3.30
C GLU A 14 5.13 11.76 4.70
N LEU A 15 4.57 10.56 4.90
CA LEU A 15 4.61 9.84 6.16
C LEU A 15 5.48 8.58 6.09
N GLU A 16 6.13 8.32 4.95
CA GLU A 16 6.82 7.04 4.69
C GLU A 16 5.94 5.83 5.03
N PHE A 17 4.63 5.99 4.82
CA PHE A 17 3.64 5.00 5.20
C PHE A 17 3.29 4.14 4.00
N GLU A 18 3.41 2.83 4.14
CA GLU A 18 3.09 1.89 3.07
C GLU A 18 2.24 0.73 3.60
N ILE A 19 1.21 0.42 2.84
CA ILE A 19 0.35 -0.76 2.98
C ILE A 19 0.64 -1.65 1.79
N LEU A 20 1.34 -2.75 2.03
CA LEU A 20 1.70 -3.72 1.00
C LEU A 20 0.48 -4.55 0.57
N GLY A 21 0.35 -4.78 -0.74
CA GLY A 21 -0.72 -5.59 -1.35
C GLY A 21 -0.58 -7.11 -1.18
N SER A 22 0.37 -7.60 -0.38
CA SER A 22 0.58 -9.05 -0.19
C SER A 22 -0.13 -9.52 1.07
N ASN A 23 -1.09 -10.45 0.94
CA ASN A 23 -1.57 -11.50 1.87
C ASN A 23 -1.49 -11.25 3.38
N THR A 24 -1.38 -10.01 3.81
CA THR A 24 -1.32 -9.62 5.19
C THR A 24 -2.78 -9.49 5.56
N PRO A 25 -3.34 -10.36 6.42
CA PRO A 25 -4.61 -10.09 7.08
C PRO A 25 -4.39 -8.95 8.07
N CYS A 26 -3.98 -7.81 7.56
CA CYS A 26 -3.93 -6.55 8.26
C CYS A 26 -4.78 -5.64 7.40
N LEU A 27 -5.63 -4.87 8.07
CA LEU A 27 -6.63 -4.00 7.48
C LEU A 27 -7.91 -4.77 7.15
N GLY A 28 -9.04 -4.35 7.72
CA GLY A 28 -10.39 -4.77 7.30
C GLY A 28 -10.75 -4.27 5.90
N LEU A 29 -9.81 -4.41 4.96
CA LEU A 29 -9.84 -4.14 3.54
C LEU A 29 -9.50 -5.45 2.84
N THR A 30 -10.38 -6.42 3.02
CA THR A 30 -10.43 -7.62 2.20
C THR A 30 -10.82 -7.25 0.76
N ARG A 31 -10.50 -8.14 -0.17
CA ARG A 31 -10.76 -7.99 -1.60
C ARG A 31 -12.17 -7.43 -1.86
N GLY A 32 -12.24 -6.26 -2.51
CA GLY A 32 -13.52 -5.65 -2.91
C GLY A 32 -14.22 -4.85 -1.80
N ASP A 33 -13.54 -4.59 -0.68
CA ASP A 33 -14.08 -3.71 0.36
C ASP A 33 -14.13 -2.26 -0.12
N VAL A 34 -15.35 -1.73 -0.11
CA VAL A 34 -15.63 -0.33 -0.34
C VAL A 34 -15.27 0.42 0.93
N SER A 35 -14.23 1.23 0.87
CA SER A 35 -13.75 2.01 2.01
C SER A 35 -13.56 3.46 1.63
N SER A 36 -13.49 4.32 2.64
CA SER A 36 -13.01 5.69 2.45
C SER A 36 -11.52 5.75 2.79
N VAL A 37 -10.77 6.70 2.21
CA VAL A 37 -9.37 6.96 2.60
C VAL A 37 -9.23 7.13 4.11
N ARG A 38 -10.21 7.80 4.72
CA ARG A 38 -10.35 7.94 6.18
C ARG A 38 -10.37 6.60 6.91
N ASP A 39 -11.12 5.62 6.41
CA ASP A 39 -11.27 4.31 7.05
C ASP A 39 -9.96 3.52 6.97
N VAL A 40 -9.23 3.63 5.86
CA VAL A 40 -7.89 3.03 5.69
C VAL A 40 -6.93 3.57 6.76
N LEU A 41 -6.91 4.89 6.98
CA LEU A 41 -6.06 5.54 7.99
C LEU A 41 -6.45 5.12 9.42
N LEU A 42 -7.75 5.16 9.76
CA LEU A 42 -8.25 4.74 11.08
C LEU A 42 -7.94 3.27 11.39
N THR A 43 -8.07 2.40 10.39
CA THR A 43 -7.73 0.98 10.53
C THR A 43 -6.23 0.82 10.78
N SER A 44 -5.40 1.62 10.10
CA SER A 44 -3.94 1.61 10.28
C SER A 44 -3.54 2.06 11.69
N ILE A 45 -4.16 3.14 12.19
CA ILE A 45 -3.99 3.63 13.57
C ILE A 45 -4.29 2.52 14.58
N THR A 46 -5.45 1.86 14.43
CA THR A 46 -5.89 0.80 15.34
C THR A 46 -4.91 -0.38 15.36
N ASN A 47 -4.42 -0.80 14.20
CA ASN A 47 -3.45 -1.89 14.10
C ASN A 47 -2.10 -1.52 14.73
N LEU A 48 -1.60 -0.32 14.47
CA LEU A 48 -0.35 0.15 15.05
C LEU A 48 -0.43 0.21 16.58
N GLN A 49 -1.57 0.64 17.13
CA GLN A 49 -1.84 0.67 18.57
C GLN A 49 -1.88 -0.74 19.19
N MET A 50 -2.55 -1.70 18.53
CA MET A 50 -2.61 -3.10 19.03
C MET A 50 -1.22 -3.74 19.10
N ASN A 51 -0.33 -3.39 18.17
CA ASN A 51 1.04 -3.92 18.10
C ASN A 51 2.04 -3.17 19.00
N GLN A 52 1.62 -2.17 19.80
CA GLN A 52 2.54 -1.46 20.71
C GLN A 52 2.92 -2.27 21.96
N HIS A 53 2.09 -3.23 22.40
CA HIS A 53 2.28 -3.91 23.67
C HIS A 53 3.50 -4.88 23.71
N GLU A 54 4.05 -5.24 22.55
CA GLU A 54 5.21 -6.14 22.43
C GLU A 54 6.53 -5.42 22.08
N ARG A 55 6.53 -4.08 21.96
CA ARG A 55 7.67 -3.32 21.40
C ARG A 55 8.56 -2.67 22.46
N ALA A 56 9.82 -2.47 22.10
CA ALA A 56 10.80 -1.74 22.89
C ALA A 56 10.35 -0.27 23.12
N PRO A 57 10.67 0.33 24.28
CA PRO A 57 10.16 1.66 24.64
C PRO A 57 10.61 2.77 23.69
N GLU A 58 11.79 2.66 23.09
CA GLU A 58 12.31 3.63 22.11
C GLU A 58 11.49 3.65 20.81
N THR A 59 11.02 2.48 20.36
CA THR A 59 10.17 2.37 19.16
C THR A 59 8.74 2.83 19.46
N ALA A 60 8.27 2.68 20.69
CA ALA A 60 6.93 3.10 21.09
C ALA A 60 6.71 4.61 20.94
N GLU A 61 7.69 5.43 21.36
CA GLU A 61 7.62 6.89 21.26
C GLU A 61 7.59 7.38 19.81
N ALA A 62 8.42 6.79 18.93
CA ALA A 62 8.40 7.10 17.50
C ALA A 62 7.04 6.77 16.86
N ILE A 63 6.43 5.64 17.23
CA ILE A 63 5.10 5.25 16.74
C ILE A 63 4.01 6.18 17.28
N GLU A 64 4.08 6.61 18.54
CA GLU A 64 3.11 7.56 19.09
C GLU A 64 3.13 8.90 18.34
N SER A 65 4.33 9.40 18.00
CA SER A 65 4.47 10.59 17.15
C SER A 65 3.82 10.36 15.78
N PHE A 66 4.07 9.21 15.16
CA PHE A 66 3.49 8.83 13.88
C PHE A 66 1.96 8.71 13.91
N LEU A 67 1.41 8.10 14.96
CA LEU A 67 -0.04 8.01 15.18
C LEU A 67 -0.69 9.39 15.30
N THR A 68 0.00 10.33 15.95
CA THR A 68 -0.48 11.72 16.08
C THR A 68 -0.53 12.42 14.72
N GLU A 69 0.44 12.18 13.84
CA GLU A 69 0.44 12.72 12.48
C GLU A 69 -0.67 12.09 11.62
N LEU A 70 -0.85 10.77 11.68
CA LEU A 70 -1.96 10.08 11.00
C LEU A 70 -3.33 10.60 11.45
N GLN A 71 -3.50 10.93 12.74
CA GLN A 71 -4.74 11.54 13.23
C GLN A 71 -4.98 12.92 12.63
N LYS A 72 -3.95 13.77 12.53
CA LYS A 72 -4.07 15.09 11.88
C LYS A 72 -4.47 14.97 10.41
N LEU A 73 -3.93 13.98 9.69
CA LEU A 73 -4.34 13.69 8.31
C LEU A 73 -5.80 13.23 8.23
N THR A 74 -6.20 12.35 9.14
CA THR A 74 -7.58 11.82 9.22
C THR A 74 -8.60 12.94 9.47
N GLU A 75 -8.22 13.96 10.24
CA GLU A 75 -9.03 15.16 10.52
C GLU A 75 -9.01 16.20 9.40
N GLY A 76 -8.19 16.02 8.35
CA GLY A 76 -8.06 16.96 7.24
C GLY A 76 -7.33 18.24 7.62
N GLN A 77 -6.51 18.22 8.68
CA GLN A 77 -5.74 19.40 9.11
C GLN A 77 -4.56 19.70 8.18
N GLN A 78 -4.09 18.70 7.43
CA GLN A 78 -2.98 18.83 6.48
C GLN A 78 -3.30 18.09 5.17
N PRO A 79 -2.95 18.68 4.01
CA PRO A 79 -3.02 17.97 2.74
C PRO A 79 -1.95 16.87 2.70
N PHE A 80 -2.26 15.75 2.06
CA PHE A 80 -1.36 14.62 1.86
C PHE A 80 -1.60 13.98 0.50
N THR A 81 -0.60 13.26 0.00
CA THR A 81 -0.69 12.52 -1.25
C THR A 81 -0.93 11.05 -0.95
N LEU A 82 -2.03 10.50 -1.49
CA LEU A 82 -2.28 9.06 -1.45
C LEU A 82 -1.90 8.48 -2.81
N VAL A 83 -0.91 7.61 -2.83
CA VAL A 83 -0.51 6.87 -4.01
C VAL A 83 -1.09 5.47 -3.90
N MET A 84 -1.84 5.05 -4.92
CA MET A 84 -2.35 3.69 -5.03
C MET A 84 -1.72 3.06 -6.26
N ASP A 85 -0.89 2.05 -6.04
CA ASP A 85 -0.26 1.27 -7.09
C ASP A 85 -0.95 -0.10 -7.18
N ASP A 86 -1.67 -0.36 -8.27
CA ASP A 86 -2.32 -1.64 -8.52
C ASP A 86 -1.86 -2.25 -9.85
N PRO A 87 -0.98 -3.27 -9.83
CA PRO A 87 -0.55 -3.94 -11.05
C PRO A 87 -1.69 -4.68 -11.76
N SER A 88 -2.76 -5.04 -11.05
CA SER A 88 -3.92 -5.71 -11.63
C SER A 88 -4.87 -4.74 -12.36
N GLY A 89 -4.75 -3.44 -12.08
CA GLY A 89 -5.62 -2.39 -12.65
C GLY A 89 -7.09 -2.49 -12.26
N ASN A 90 -7.42 -3.23 -11.20
CA ASN A 90 -8.81 -3.43 -10.74
C ASN A 90 -9.21 -2.48 -9.59
N SER A 91 -8.28 -1.67 -9.09
CA SER A 91 -8.54 -0.70 -8.04
C SER A 91 -9.17 0.56 -8.60
N TYR A 92 -9.97 1.23 -7.78
CA TYR A 92 -10.72 2.41 -8.20
C TYR A 92 -10.81 3.45 -7.08
N ILE A 93 -10.57 4.71 -7.44
CA ILE A 93 -10.74 5.86 -6.55
C ILE A 93 -11.74 6.80 -7.22
N GLU A 94 -12.86 7.01 -6.54
CA GLU A 94 -13.89 7.97 -6.94
C GLU A 94 -13.71 9.28 -6.17
N THR A 95 -13.60 10.37 -6.92
CA THR A 95 -13.63 11.75 -6.42
C THR A 95 -15.05 12.32 -6.48
N THR A 96 -15.38 13.23 -5.57
CA THR A 96 -16.74 13.79 -5.40
C THR A 96 -16.95 15.13 -6.12
N GLY A 97 -16.07 15.54 -7.06
CA GLY A 97 -16.12 16.85 -7.70
C GLY A 97 -15.98 16.85 -9.23
N ASP A 98 -16.62 17.84 -9.88
CA ASP A 98 -16.43 18.18 -11.29
C ASP A 98 -15.02 18.78 -11.49
N GLY A 99 -14.05 17.91 -11.76
CA GLY A 99 -12.68 18.28 -12.05
C GLY A 99 -11.70 17.39 -11.32
N ASP A 100 -11.15 16.41 -12.05
CA ASP A 100 -10.05 15.51 -11.67
C ASP A 100 -8.73 16.23 -11.29
N ALA A 101 -8.76 17.51 -10.92
CA ALA A 101 -7.56 18.29 -10.61
C ALA A 101 -6.75 17.74 -9.43
N ALA A 102 -7.37 16.92 -8.57
CA ALA A 102 -6.74 16.29 -7.41
C ALA A 102 -6.47 14.79 -7.57
N LEU A 103 -6.87 14.18 -8.70
CA LEU A 103 -6.66 12.75 -8.97
C LEU A 103 -5.88 12.59 -10.28
N THR A 104 -4.68 12.02 -10.17
CA THR A 104 -3.89 11.64 -11.34
C THR A 104 -3.93 10.12 -11.47
N VAL A 105 -4.31 9.63 -12.65
CA VAL A 105 -4.32 8.19 -12.97
C VAL A 105 -3.30 7.94 -14.06
N GLU A 106 -2.26 7.19 -13.75
CA GLU A 106 -1.24 6.77 -14.70
C GLU A 106 -1.34 5.27 -14.95
N GLN A 107 -1.30 4.88 -16.22
CA GLN A 107 -1.21 3.47 -16.62
C GLN A 107 0.24 3.17 -16.95
N TYR A 108 0.75 2.05 -16.42
CA TYR A 108 2.11 1.61 -16.64
C TYR A 108 2.15 0.17 -17.14
N GLU A 109 3.26 -0.22 -17.77
CA GLU A 109 3.49 -1.62 -18.15
C GLU A 109 3.99 -2.40 -16.94
N ARG A 110 3.27 -3.48 -16.59
CA ARG A 110 3.60 -4.38 -15.48
C ARG A 110 5.01 -4.96 -15.65
N SER A 111 5.75 -5.05 -14.55
CA SER A 111 7.00 -5.83 -14.51
C SER A 111 6.72 -7.34 -14.57
N VAL A 112 7.73 -8.13 -14.93
CA VAL A 112 7.63 -9.60 -14.96
C VAL A 112 7.24 -10.16 -13.59
N ARG A 113 7.87 -9.64 -12.52
CA ARG A 113 7.55 -10.00 -11.13
C ARG A 113 6.10 -9.69 -10.77
N GLN A 114 5.59 -8.51 -11.17
CA GLN A 114 4.20 -8.13 -10.95
C GLN A 114 3.23 -9.03 -11.73
N ALA A 115 3.56 -9.37 -12.99
CA ALA A 115 2.75 -10.24 -13.83
C ALA A 115 2.64 -11.66 -13.24
N LEU A 116 3.76 -12.23 -12.80
CA LEU A 116 3.78 -13.52 -12.10
C LEU A 116 2.98 -13.47 -10.79
N ALA A 117 3.11 -12.39 -10.00
CA ALA A 117 2.40 -12.23 -8.74
C ALA A 117 0.87 -12.16 -8.89
N ILE A 118 0.37 -11.75 -10.06
CA ILE A 118 -1.07 -11.75 -10.40
C ILE A 118 -1.49 -12.94 -11.26
N GLY A 119 -0.60 -13.92 -11.47
CA GLY A 119 -0.88 -15.15 -12.21
C GLY A 119 -1.03 -14.97 -13.73
N LEU A 120 -0.46 -13.90 -14.30
CA LEU A 120 -0.42 -13.72 -15.75
C LEU A 120 0.73 -14.51 -16.36
N PRO A 121 0.52 -15.11 -17.55
CA PRO A 121 1.59 -15.78 -18.27
C PRO A 121 2.61 -14.76 -18.74
N VAL A 122 3.88 -14.99 -18.43
CA VAL A 122 5.02 -14.28 -19.01
C VAL A 122 5.80 -15.26 -19.90
N GLN A 123 6.63 -14.73 -20.80
CA GLN A 123 7.42 -15.58 -21.70
C GLN A 123 8.44 -16.37 -20.87
N GLU A 124 8.61 -17.67 -21.14
CA GLU A 124 9.47 -18.58 -20.37
C GLU A 124 10.91 -18.03 -20.18
N GLU A 125 11.50 -17.40 -21.21
CA GLU A 125 12.82 -16.77 -21.12
C GLU A 125 12.90 -15.58 -20.13
N LEU A 126 11.80 -14.86 -19.93
CA LEU A 126 11.72 -13.75 -18.96
C LEU A 126 11.46 -14.26 -17.55
N GLU A 127 10.78 -15.40 -17.41
CA GLU A 127 10.56 -16.08 -16.12
C GLU A 127 11.88 -16.61 -15.54
N GLU A 128 12.68 -17.32 -16.34
CA GLU A 128 13.98 -17.87 -15.90
C GLU A 128 14.95 -16.76 -15.47
N ASN A 129 15.09 -15.72 -16.29
CA ASN A 129 16.00 -14.61 -15.99
C ASN A 129 15.58 -13.79 -14.75
N THR A 130 14.27 -13.68 -14.49
CA THR A 130 13.78 -13.02 -13.27
C THR A 130 14.03 -13.87 -12.03
N LEU A 131 13.80 -15.19 -12.11
CA LEU A 131 14.06 -16.11 -10.99
C LEU A 131 15.55 -16.19 -10.63
N GLU A 132 16.45 -16.19 -11.63
CA GLU A 132 17.90 -16.14 -11.41
C GLU A 132 18.33 -14.82 -10.74
N SER A 133 17.83 -13.67 -11.20
CA SER A 133 18.19 -12.37 -10.60
C SER A 133 17.75 -12.20 -9.14
N VAL A 134 16.63 -12.82 -8.74
CA VAL A 134 16.11 -12.74 -7.36
C VAL A 134 16.86 -13.70 -6.44
N ALA A 135 17.31 -14.86 -6.96
CA ALA A 135 18.14 -15.80 -6.21
C ALA A 135 19.55 -15.27 -5.94
N GLU A 136 20.11 -14.44 -6.83
CA GLU A 136 21.41 -13.81 -6.64
C GLU A 136 21.38 -12.63 -5.64
N GLU A 137 20.25 -11.95 -5.48
CA GLU A 137 20.10 -10.86 -4.48
C GLU A 137 19.99 -11.38 -3.04
N ASP A 138 19.43 -12.58 -2.82
CA ASP A 138 19.33 -13.22 -1.49
C ASP A 138 20.67 -13.84 -0.99
N GLU A 139 21.70 -13.98 -1.85
CA GLU A 139 23.03 -14.51 -1.48
C GLU A 139 24.06 -13.42 -1.09
N LEU A 140 23.71 -12.13 -1.15
CA LEU A 140 24.65 -11.01 -0.94
C LEU A 140 24.53 -10.30 0.43
N ASP A 141 23.88 -10.91 1.42
CA ASP A 141 23.71 -10.33 2.77
C ASP A 141 24.14 -11.27 3.91
N ASP A 142 25.32 -11.92 3.77
CA ASP A 142 26.03 -12.66 4.85
C ASP A 142 27.47 -12.14 5.04
#